data_AF-A0A084QLE6-F1
#
_entry.id   AF-A0A084QLE6-F1
#
_cell.length_a   1.000
_cell.length_b   1.000
_cell.length_c   1.000
_cell.angle_alpha   90.00
_cell.angle_beta   90.00
_cell.angle_gamma   90.00
#
_symmetry.space_group_name_H-M   'P 1'
#
loop_
_entity.id
_entity.type
_entity.pdbx_description
1 polymer ?
#
loop_
_entity_poly.entity_id
_entity_poly.type
_entity_poly.pdbx_seq_one_letter_code
_entity_poly.pdbx_strand_id
1 'polypeptide(L)'
;MEKVVLGRPTQHVGIGSGHGYAQSPESAEFAGQGAEHHITSEDYQLERGLKSRHIQFLALGGAIGTGLFFGSGAILSQTGPAPLLMGYLTMTIVVWNIMNNLAEMVTYLPLRGITVPYFTGRFVDPSLAFAGGWNYWYAYAMLVGAEASAAGIIIEYWDPGVHIAVWMIIVIIVMMLLDIIAVGFFGEAEFWFASIKLITIMGLIILGIAIFFGGGPNQPRILGFTYWIDPGAFVWYRAEGSLGRFLAYWRAFVSAGFAFIASPELIAIAAGVTVAPRRNIPKAAHRFFWRSAIF
;
A
#
# COMPACT_ATOMS: atom_id res chain seq x y z
N MET A 1 43.06 -34.74 -35.08
CA MET A 1 42.72 -35.78 -36.07
C MET A 1 41.27 -36.18 -35.80
N GLU A 2 40.35 -35.81 -36.71
CA GLU A 2 38.91 -36.19 -36.76
C GLU A 2 38.03 -35.79 -35.54
N LYS A 3 36.77 -35.39 -35.60
CA LYS A 3 35.64 -35.31 -36.57
C LYS A 3 34.53 -34.57 -35.74
N VAL A 4 33.57 -33.77 -36.20
CA VAL A 4 32.43 -34.02 -37.09
C VAL A 4 31.67 -32.69 -37.23
N VAL A 5 31.32 -32.34 -38.46
CA VAL A 5 30.34 -31.32 -38.87
C VAL A 5 28.93 -31.93 -38.77
N LEU A 6 27.92 -31.18 -38.32
CA LEU A 6 26.54 -31.39 -38.78
C LEU A 6 25.78 -30.06 -38.83
N GLY A 7 25.36 -29.70 -40.04
CA GLY A 7 24.73 -28.43 -40.42
C GLY A 7 23.22 -28.40 -40.16
N ARG A 8 22.70 -27.17 -40.20
CA ARG A 8 21.27 -26.85 -40.14
C ARG A 8 20.55 -27.29 -41.42
N PRO A 9 19.32 -27.81 -41.36
CA PRO A 9 18.49 -27.99 -42.54
C PRO A 9 17.67 -26.72 -42.84
N THR A 10 17.70 -26.35 -44.12
CA THR A 10 16.90 -25.29 -44.77
C THR A 10 15.51 -25.80 -45.17
N GLN A 11 14.53 -24.91 -44.98
CA GLN A 11 13.24 -24.70 -45.66
C GLN A 11 12.57 -25.83 -46.47
N HIS A 12 11.31 -26.11 -46.12
CA HIS A 12 10.30 -26.56 -47.07
C HIS A 12 9.31 -25.42 -47.38
N VAL A 13 9.27 -25.04 -48.65
CA VAL A 13 8.25 -24.22 -49.30
C VAL A 13 7.10 -25.13 -49.72
N GLY A 14 5.87 -24.77 -49.35
CA GLY A 14 4.64 -25.38 -49.85
C GLY A 14 3.67 -24.27 -50.27
N ILE A 15 3.46 -24.14 -51.59
CA ILE A 15 2.50 -23.23 -52.21
C ILE A 15 1.17 -23.99 -52.39
N GLY A 16 0.07 -23.40 -51.92
CA GLY A 16 -1.30 -23.86 -52.13
C GLY A 16 -2.24 -22.66 -52.31
N SER A 17 -2.81 -22.56 -53.50
CA SER A 17 -3.57 -21.47 -54.13
C SER A 17 -4.95 -21.12 -53.53
N GLY A 18 -5.32 -19.83 -53.55
CA GLY A 18 -6.72 -19.38 -53.38
C GLY A 18 -6.94 -17.86 -53.34
N HIS A 19 -7.14 -17.26 -54.52
CA HIS A 19 -7.81 -15.98 -54.84
C HIS A 19 -7.65 -14.72 -53.93
N GLY A 20 -6.78 -13.81 -54.37
CA GLY A 20 -7.20 -12.55 -55.00
C GLY A 20 -7.97 -11.50 -54.19
N TYR A 21 -7.27 -10.80 -53.29
CA TYR A 21 -7.38 -9.33 -53.18
C TYR A 21 -5.96 -8.78 -53.04
N ALA A 22 -5.55 -7.92 -53.96
CA ALA A 22 -4.26 -7.27 -53.91
C ALA A 22 -4.20 -6.34 -52.69
N GLN A 23 -3.53 -6.76 -51.63
CA GLN A 23 -3.17 -5.88 -50.52
C GLN A 23 -2.05 -4.97 -51.02
N SER A 24 -2.33 -3.66 -51.05
CA SER A 24 -1.31 -2.65 -51.26
C SER A 24 -0.25 -2.76 -50.15
N PRO A 25 1.04 -2.47 -50.43
CA PRO A 25 2.13 -2.58 -49.46
C PRO A 25 1.92 -1.76 -48.18
N GLU A 26 1.06 -0.76 -48.24
CA GLU A 26 0.73 0.19 -47.17
C GLU A 26 -0.09 -0.44 -46.03
N SER A 27 -0.82 -1.53 -46.30
CA SER A 27 -1.68 -2.20 -45.31
C SER A 27 -0.93 -3.19 -44.41
N ALA A 28 0.29 -3.60 -44.81
CA ALA A 28 1.16 -4.48 -44.02
C ALA A 28 1.99 -3.70 -42.98
N GLU A 29 2.26 -2.41 -43.21
CA GLU A 29 3.00 -1.56 -42.26
C GLU A 29 2.15 -1.13 -41.06
N PHE A 30 0.81 -1.11 -41.19
CA PHE A 30 -0.09 -0.73 -40.10
C PHE A 30 -0.45 -1.86 -39.11
N ALA A 31 -0.06 -3.11 -39.39
CA ALA A 31 -0.31 -4.24 -38.48
C ALA A 31 0.88 -4.56 -37.54
N GLY A 32 1.99 -3.82 -37.64
CA GLY A 32 3.25 -4.08 -36.94
C GLY A 32 3.64 -3.09 -35.84
N GLN A 33 2.75 -2.17 -35.45
CA GLN A 33 3.01 -1.15 -34.41
C GLN A 33 2.00 -1.23 -33.26
N GLY A 34 1.72 -2.44 -32.78
CA GLY A 34 1.24 -2.62 -31.41
C GLY A 34 2.44 -2.49 -30.47
N ALA A 35 2.50 -1.41 -29.71
CA ALA A 35 3.58 -1.09 -28.79
C ALA A 35 3.81 -2.14 -27.70
N GLU A 36 4.46 -3.25 -28.02
CA GLU A 36 5.34 -3.93 -27.07
C GLU A 36 6.62 -3.10 -26.99
N HIS A 37 6.55 -1.98 -26.25
CA HIS A 37 7.74 -1.26 -25.85
C HIS A 37 8.54 -2.20 -24.95
N HIS A 38 9.52 -2.88 -25.55
CA HIS A 38 10.52 -3.68 -24.86
C HIS A 38 11.14 -2.82 -23.75
N ILE A 39 10.74 -3.02 -22.49
CA ILE A 39 11.38 -2.46 -21.28
C ILE A 39 12.67 -3.27 -21.00
N THR A 40 13.44 -3.55 -22.05
CA THR A 40 14.72 -4.25 -22.02
C THR A 40 15.82 -3.38 -22.59
N SER A 41 15.67 -2.05 -22.60
CA SER A 41 16.82 -1.16 -22.67
C SER A 41 17.60 -1.30 -21.36
N GLU A 42 18.88 -1.65 -21.46
CA GLU A 42 19.77 -1.94 -20.33
C GLU A 42 19.96 -0.72 -19.38
N ASP A 43 19.53 0.47 -19.79
CA ASP A 43 19.79 1.73 -19.10
C ASP A 43 18.80 2.10 -17.97
N TYR A 44 17.67 1.39 -17.83
CA TYR A 44 16.68 1.61 -16.75
C TYR A 44 16.44 0.37 -15.90
N GLN A 45 17.45 -0.48 -15.73
CA GLN A 45 17.37 -1.57 -14.76
C GLN A 45 17.61 -1.03 -13.35
N LEU A 46 16.53 -0.90 -12.57
CA LEU A 46 16.62 -0.76 -11.11
C LEU A 46 17.56 -1.85 -10.57
N GLU A 47 18.69 -1.45 -9.98
CA GLU A 47 19.63 -2.37 -9.36
C GLU A 47 18.94 -3.13 -8.22
N ARG A 48 19.11 -4.45 -8.19
CA ARG A 48 18.70 -5.29 -7.06
C ARG A 48 19.69 -5.14 -5.91
N GLY A 49 19.79 -3.94 -5.35
CA GLY A 49 20.77 -3.57 -4.32
C GLY A 49 20.27 -3.64 -2.88
N LEU A 50 18.94 -3.59 -2.66
CA LEU A 50 18.39 -3.65 -1.30
C LEU A 50 18.46 -5.07 -0.74
N LYS A 51 19.23 -5.24 0.34
CA LYS A 51 19.25 -6.48 1.13
C LYS A 51 17.82 -6.83 1.57
N SER A 52 17.43 -8.10 1.46
CA SER A 52 16.08 -8.62 1.77
C SER A 52 15.49 -8.11 3.11
N ARG A 53 16.34 -7.82 4.11
CA ARG A 53 15.93 -7.21 5.38
C ARG A 53 15.42 -5.76 5.23
N HIS A 54 16.06 -4.91 4.42
CA HIS A 54 15.64 -3.51 4.25
C HIS A 54 14.31 -3.43 3.52
N ILE A 55 14.07 -4.31 2.54
CA ILE A 55 12.79 -4.41 1.82
C ILE A 55 11.65 -4.80 2.77
N GLN A 56 11.91 -5.72 3.71
CA GLN A 56 10.90 -6.10 4.71
C GLN A 56 10.58 -4.95 5.67
N PHE A 57 11.58 -4.17 6.09
CA PHE A 57 11.39 -2.99 6.94
C PHE A 57 10.70 -1.84 6.21
N LEU A 58 11.01 -1.61 4.93
CA LEU A 58 10.32 -0.64 4.06
C LEU A 58 8.84 -1.02 3.90
N ALA A 59 8.57 -2.30 3.63
CA ALA A 59 7.21 -2.83 3.53
C ALA A 59 6.46 -2.87 4.89
N LEU A 60 7.17 -2.83 6.02
CA LEU A 60 6.60 -2.72 7.36
C LEU A 60 6.31 -1.26 7.73
N GLY A 61 7.30 -0.39 7.55
CA GLY A 61 7.25 1.04 7.90
C GLY A 61 6.35 1.85 6.99
N GLY A 62 6.17 1.43 5.73
CA GLY A 62 5.22 2.04 4.79
C GLY A 62 3.77 1.60 5.00
N ALA A 63 3.55 0.39 5.53
CA ALA A 63 2.20 -0.11 5.82
C ALA A 63 1.64 0.44 7.14
N ILE A 64 2.50 0.89 8.06
CA ILE A 64 2.10 1.40 9.37
C ILE A 64 2.38 2.91 9.45
N GLY A 65 1.32 3.69 9.50
CA GLY A 65 1.39 5.15 9.42
C GLY A 65 0.31 5.86 10.23
N THR A 66 0.09 7.13 9.90
CA THR A 66 -0.91 8.00 10.53
C THR A 66 -2.31 7.41 10.51
N GLY A 67 -2.66 6.65 9.47
CA GLY A 67 -3.96 5.97 9.42
C GLY A 67 -4.20 4.99 10.57
N LEU A 68 -3.15 4.36 11.10
CA LEU A 68 -3.28 3.53 12.30
C LEU A 68 -3.29 4.38 13.57
N PHE A 69 -2.29 5.25 13.79
CA PHE A 69 -2.16 5.97 15.06
C PHE A 69 -3.18 7.10 15.23
N PHE A 70 -3.29 7.96 14.22
CA PHE A 70 -4.19 9.10 14.23
C PHE A 70 -5.61 8.67 13.85
N GLY A 71 -5.73 7.82 12.81
CA GLY A 71 -7.01 7.34 12.32
C GLY A 71 -7.79 6.52 13.34
N SER A 72 -7.14 5.59 14.06
CA SER A 72 -7.83 4.75 15.04
C SER A 72 -8.40 5.56 16.22
N GLY A 73 -7.66 6.55 16.72
CA GLY A 73 -8.14 7.45 17.77
C GLY A 73 -9.36 8.26 17.34
N ALA A 74 -9.35 8.78 16.11
CA ALA A 74 -10.49 9.50 15.54
C ALA A 74 -11.70 8.59 15.30
N ILE A 75 -11.50 7.35 14.88
CA ILE A 75 -12.59 6.37 14.72
C ILE A 75 -13.16 6.00 16.10
N LEU A 76 -12.30 5.72 17.09
CA LEU A 76 -12.72 5.33 18.43
C LEU A 76 -13.59 6.42 19.08
N SER A 77 -13.16 7.68 19.01
CA SER A 77 -13.90 8.80 19.61
C SER A 77 -15.25 9.07 18.92
N GLN A 78 -15.34 8.86 17.60
CA GLN A 78 -16.55 9.15 16.82
C GLN A 78 -17.55 7.98 16.79
N THR A 79 -17.10 6.74 16.93
CA THR A 79 -17.91 5.55 16.63
C THR A 79 -17.93 4.51 17.76
N GLY A 80 -17.00 4.59 18.71
CA GLY A 80 -16.88 3.63 19.80
C GLY A 80 -16.08 2.37 19.45
N PRO A 81 -15.81 1.51 20.45
CA PRO A 81 -14.87 0.40 20.31
C PRO A 81 -15.36 -0.75 19.41
N ALA A 82 -16.66 -1.04 19.37
CA ALA A 82 -17.16 -2.12 18.51
C ALA A 82 -17.12 -1.77 17.01
N PRO A 83 -17.63 -0.60 16.55
CA PRO A 83 -17.47 -0.15 15.17
C PRO A 83 -16.01 -0.09 14.71
N LEU A 84 -15.10 0.40 15.57
CA LEU A 84 -13.67 0.39 15.30
C LEU A 84 -13.18 -1.03 14.96
N LEU A 85 -13.40 -1.99 15.86
CA LEU A 85 -12.94 -3.36 15.68
C LEU A 85 -13.55 -4.01 14.43
N MET A 86 -14.88 -3.88 14.25
CA MET A 86 -15.57 -4.45 13.09
C MET A 86 -15.10 -3.82 11.78
N GLY A 87 -14.86 -2.50 11.76
CA GLY A 87 -14.40 -1.76 10.58
C GLY A 87 -13.01 -2.23 10.14
N TYR A 88 -12.08 -2.37 11.09
CA TYR A 88 -10.75 -2.91 10.78
C TYR A 88 -10.81 -4.37 10.33
N LEU A 89 -11.58 -5.24 11.01
CA LEU A 89 -11.72 -6.65 10.61
C LEU A 89 -12.30 -6.80 9.19
N THR A 90 -13.38 -6.10 8.89
CA THR A 90 -13.99 -6.16 7.55
C THR A 90 -13.09 -5.57 6.48
N MET A 91 -12.38 -4.47 6.76
CA MET A 91 -11.44 -3.90 5.81
C MET A 91 -10.23 -4.81 5.57
N THR A 92 -9.70 -5.48 6.61
CA THR A 92 -8.62 -6.46 6.47
C THR A 92 -9.02 -7.61 5.54
N ILE A 93 -10.27 -8.08 5.59
CA ILE A 93 -10.78 -9.11 4.66
C ILE A 93 -10.80 -8.59 3.21
N VAL A 94 -11.27 -7.37 2.98
CA VAL A 94 -11.29 -6.75 1.64
C VAL A 94 -9.86 -6.62 1.09
N VAL A 95 -8.95 -6.07 1.91
CA VAL A 95 -7.55 -5.88 1.55
C VAL A 95 -6.84 -7.22 1.31
N TRP A 96 -7.18 -8.27 2.07
CA TRP A 96 -6.65 -9.61 1.83
C TRP A 96 -7.02 -10.11 0.44
N ASN A 97 -8.29 -10.00 0.04
CA ASN A 97 -8.71 -10.41 -1.30
C ASN A 97 -7.93 -9.66 -2.39
N ILE A 98 -7.77 -8.34 -2.26
CA ILE A 98 -6.98 -7.53 -3.20
C ILE A 98 -5.53 -8.00 -3.23
N MET A 99 -4.94 -8.25 -2.06
CA MET A 99 -3.56 -8.69 -1.92
C MET A 99 -3.29 -10.04 -2.59
N ASN A 100 -4.20 -11.03 -2.45
CA ASN A 100 -4.04 -12.32 -3.10
C ASN A 100 -4.08 -12.19 -4.63
N ASN A 101 -5.04 -11.43 -5.15
CA ASN A 101 -5.17 -11.20 -6.59
C ASN A 101 -3.91 -10.51 -7.15
N LEU A 102 -3.42 -9.47 -6.48
CA LEU A 102 -2.18 -8.79 -6.88
C LEU A 102 -0.97 -9.73 -6.77
N ALA A 103 -0.87 -10.52 -5.70
CA ALA A 103 0.22 -11.47 -5.52
C ALA A 103 0.26 -12.52 -6.65
N GLU A 104 -0.88 -12.99 -7.12
CA GLU A 104 -0.97 -13.91 -8.26
C GLU A 104 -0.50 -13.22 -9.56
N MET A 105 -0.97 -12.01 -9.84
CA MET A 105 -0.56 -11.23 -11.03
C MET A 105 0.95 -10.97 -11.07
N VAL A 106 1.53 -10.50 -9.96
CA VAL A 106 2.95 -10.12 -9.91
C VAL A 106 3.88 -11.34 -9.84
N THR A 107 3.37 -12.51 -9.44
CA THR A 107 4.14 -13.77 -9.49
C THR A 107 4.11 -14.39 -10.88
N TYR A 108 2.98 -14.29 -11.57
CA TYR A 108 2.87 -14.69 -12.97
C TYR A 108 3.82 -13.87 -13.85
N LEU A 109 3.76 -12.54 -13.72
CA LEU A 109 4.53 -11.58 -14.52
C LEU A 109 5.37 -10.62 -13.63
N PRO A 110 6.54 -11.07 -13.14
CA PRO A 110 7.41 -10.26 -12.30
C PRO A 110 8.28 -9.31 -13.15
N LEU A 111 7.73 -8.20 -13.63
CA LEU A 111 8.52 -7.12 -14.25
C LEU A 111 8.98 -6.12 -13.18
N ARG A 112 10.01 -5.35 -13.51
CA ARG A 112 10.60 -4.34 -12.62
C ARG A 112 9.88 -3.00 -12.82
N GLY A 113 9.69 -2.25 -11.73
CA GLY A 113 9.16 -0.88 -11.78
C GLY A 113 7.68 -0.77 -12.19
N ILE A 114 6.91 -1.84 -12.06
CA ILE A 114 5.49 -1.84 -12.43
C ILE A 114 4.62 -1.29 -11.29
N THR A 115 3.66 -0.46 -11.63
CA THR A 115 2.59 0.00 -10.75
C THR A 115 1.27 -0.74 -11.02
N VAL A 116 0.33 -0.71 -10.08
CA VAL A 116 -0.98 -1.36 -10.25
C VAL A 116 -1.71 -0.90 -11.54
N PRO A 117 -1.73 0.40 -11.92
CA PRO A 117 -2.33 0.85 -13.17
C PRO A 117 -1.78 0.17 -14.44
N TYR A 118 -0.51 -0.24 -14.47
CA TYR A 118 0.03 -1.00 -15.60
C TYR A 118 -0.64 -2.36 -15.75
N PHE A 119 -0.86 -3.07 -14.64
CA PHE A 119 -1.57 -4.36 -14.67
C PHE A 119 -3.03 -4.17 -15.12
N THR A 120 -3.67 -3.09 -14.72
CA THR A 120 -5.02 -2.73 -15.21
C THR A 120 -5.04 -2.53 -16.72
N GLY A 121 -4.03 -1.84 -17.28
CA GLY A 121 -3.95 -1.62 -18.73
C GLY A 121 -3.63 -2.89 -19.52
N ARG A 122 -2.87 -3.81 -18.90
CA ARG A 122 -2.49 -5.10 -19.49
C ARG A 122 -3.64 -6.09 -19.51
N PHE A 123 -4.38 -6.21 -18.42
CA PHE A 123 -5.34 -7.30 -18.18
C PHE A 123 -6.81 -6.89 -18.25
N VAL A 124 -7.12 -5.58 -18.19
CA VAL A 124 -8.50 -5.09 -18.17
C VAL A 124 -8.77 -4.19 -19.36
N ASP A 125 -8.32 -2.93 -19.31
CA ASP A 125 -8.54 -1.96 -20.37
C ASP A 125 -7.62 -0.72 -20.21
N PRO A 126 -7.08 -0.15 -21.30
CA PRO A 126 -6.26 1.06 -21.25
C PRO A 126 -6.97 2.30 -20.68
N SER A 127 -8.28 2.47 -20.89
CA SER A 127 -9.04 3.61 -20.35
C SER A 127 -9.20 3.51 -18.83
N LEU A 128 -9.41 2.30 -18.31
CA LEU A 128 -9.43 2.04 -16.87
C LEU A 128 -8.05 2.22 -16.24
N ALA A 129 -6.98 1.88 -16.96
CA ALA A 129 -5.62 2.16 -16.53
C ALA A 129 -5.35 3.66 -16.41
N PHE A 130 -5.81 4.45 -17.39
CA PHE A 130 -5.69 5.90 -17.36
C PHE A 130 -6.49 6.52 -16.21
N ALA A 131 -7.76 6.15 -16.06
CA ALA A 131 -8.61 6.62 -14.96
C ALA A 131 -8.04 6.21 -13.58
N GLY A 132 -7.57 4.95 -13.48
CA GLY A 132 -6.88 4.44 -12.29
C GLY A 132 -5.60 5.22 -11.99
N GLY A 133 -4.79 5.53 -12.99
CA GLY A 133 -3.58 6.34 -12.83
C GLY A 133 -3.85 7.72 -12.22
N TRP A 134 -4.89 8.42 -12.69
CA TRP A 134 -5.32 9.70 -12.10
C TRP A 134 -5.83 9.55 -10.67
N ASN A 135 -6.61 8.49 -10.39
CA ASN A 135 -7.08 8.22 -9.04
C ASN A 135 -5.92 7.92 -8.08
N TYR A 136 -4.89 7.19 -8.54
CA TYR A 136 -3.66 6.93 -7.78
C TYR A 136 -2.90 8.22 -7.49
N TRP A 137 -2.69 9.06 -8.51
CA TRP A 137 -2.02 10.36 -8.32
C TRP A 137 -2.75 11.23 -7.30
N TYR A 138 -4.08 11.32 -7.40
CA TYR A 138 -4.90 12.07 -6.45
C TYR A 138 -4.81 11.51 -5.03
N ALA A 139 -4.86 10.19 -4.87
CA ALA A 139 -4.72 9.53 -3.57
C ALA A 139 -3.37 9.85 -2.90
N TYR A 140 -2.27 9.80 -3.66
CA TYR A 140 -0.94 10.15 -3.15
C TYR A 140 -0.78 11.63 -2.83
N ALA A 141 -1.34 12.52 -3.65
CA ALA A 141 -1.33 13.96 -3.37
C ALA A 141 -2.08 14.29 -2.07
N MET A 142 -3.24 13.65 -1.86
CA MET A 142 -4.03 13.81 -0.63
C MET A 142 -3.32 13.25 0.61
N LEU A 143 -2.51 12.20 0.46
CA LEU A 143 -1.77 11.60 1.56
C LEU A 143 -0.77 12.57 2.20
N VAL A 144 -0.05 13.35 1.38
CA VAL A 144 0.87 14.40 1.88
C VAL A 144 0.13 15.43 2.74
N GLY A 145 -1.04 15.89 2.28
CA GLY A 145 -1.88 16.80 3.04
C GLY A 145 -2.40 16.19 4.35
N ALA A 146 -2.75 14.91 4.35
CA ALA A 146 -3.20 14.18 5.53
C ALA A 146 -2.08 14.05 6.58
N GLU A 147 -0.86 13.72 6.16
CA GLU A 147 0.32 13.62 7.01
C GLU A 147 0.68 14.99 7.63
N ALA A 148 0.67 16.06 6.84
CA ALA A 148 0.92 17.42 7.34
C ALA A 148 -0.15 17.88 8.33
N SER A 149 -1.42 17.53 8.09
CA SER A 149 -2.53 17.83 9.01
C SER A 149 -2.38 17.07 10.34
N ALA A 150 -2.02 15.78 10.28
CA ALA A 150 -1.79 14.98 11.48
C ALA A 150 -0.62 15.54 12.30
N ALA A 151 0.49 15.91 11.65
CA ALA A 151 1.62 16.55 12.32
C ALA A 151 1.24 17.88 12.98
N GLY A 152 0.44 18.71 12.30
CA GLY A 152 -0.08 19.95 12.85
C GLY A 152 -0.90 19.75 14.12
N ILE A 153 -1.83 18.78 14.12
CA ILE A 153 -2.68 18.46 15.28
C ILE A 153 -1.85 17.93 16.46
N ILE A 154 -0.82 17.14 16.19
CA ILE A 154 0.10 16.64 17.23
C ILE A 154 0.89 17.79 17.88
N ILE A 155 1.34 18.77 17.10
CA ILE A 155 2.05 19.93 17.64
C ILE A 155 1.08 20.82 18.44
N GLU A 156 -0.13 21.00 17.93
CA GLU A 156 -1.20 21.76 18.59
C GLU A 156 -1.58 21.19 19.97
N TYR A 157 -1.42 19.87 20.19
CA TYR A 157 -1.63 19.25 21.50
C TYR A 157 -0.83 19.92 22.64
N TRP A 158 0.35 20.49 22.34
CA TRP A 158 1.21 21.17 23.32
C TRP A 158 0.90 22.67 23.47
N ASP A 159 -0.16 23.17 22.82
CA ASP A 159 -0.59 24.57 22.80
C ASP A 159 0.56 25.59 22.65
N PRO A 160 1.25 25.60 21.49
CA PRO A 160 2.39 26.48 21.27
C PRO A 160 1.99 27.97 21.11
N GLY A 161 0.70 28.32 21.17
CA GLY A 161 0.23 29.70 20.95
C GLY A 161 0.35 30.23 19.52
N VAL A 162 0.62 29.35 18.54
CA VAL A 162 0.74 29.68 17.11
C VAL A 162 -0.30 28.90 16.31
N HIS A 163 -0.92 29.54 15.32
CA HIS A 163 -1.95 28.92 14.49
C HIS A 163 -1.42 27.67 13.76
N ILE A 164 -2.17 26.56 13.84
CA ILE A 164 -1.82 25.24 13.25
C ILE A 164 -1.34 25.29 11.79
N ALA A 165 -1.91 26.18 10.95
CA ALA A 165 -1.54 26.32 9.55
C ALA A 165 -0.05 26.64 9.34
N VAL A 166 0.57 27.38 10.26
CA VAL A 166 2.01 27.69 10.19
C VAL A 166 2.83 26.40 10.32
N TRP A 167 2.48 25.55 11.28
CA TRP A 167 3.14 24.26 11.48
C TRP A 167 2.93 23.32 10.30
N MET A 168 1.73 23.30 9.72
CA MET A 168 1.45 22.49 8.52
C MET A 168 2.32 22.91 7.33
N ILE A 169 2.47 24.22 7.08
CA ILE A 169 3.32 24.74 6.00
C ILE A 169 4.79 24.37 6.24
N ILE A 170 5.28 24.51 7.47
CA ILE A 170 6.67 24.13 7.83
C ILE A 170 6.89 22.63 7.55
N VAL A 171 5.97 21.76 7.96
CA VAL A 171 6.08 20.31 7.73
C VAL A 171 6.12 19.99 6.24
N ILE A 172 5.25 20.60 5.43
CA ILE A 172 5.24 20.40 3.97
C ILE A 172 6.55 20.85 3.33
N ILE A 173 7.09 22.00 3.74
CA ILE A 173 8.39 22.50 3.23
C ILE A 173 9.51 21.53 3.59
N VAL A 174 9.55 21.03 4.83
CA VAL A 174 10.55 20.05 5.26
C VAL A 174 10.44 18.76 4.46
N MET A 175 9.23 18.23 4.26
CA MET A 175 8.99 17.04 3.42
C MET A 175 9.52 17.26 2.00
N MET A 176 9.17 18.40 1.39
CA MET A 176 9.63 18.75 0.04
C MET A 176 11.17 18.83 -0.05
N LEU A 177 11.83 19.41 0.94
CA LEU A 177 13.30 19.50 0.97
C LEU A 177 13.95 18.12 1.13
N LEU A 178 13.36 17.24 1.95
CA LEU A 178 13.83 15.87 2.11
C LEU A 178 13.68 15.05 0.83
N ASP A 179 12.57 15.22 0.10
CA ASP A 179 12.34 14.55 -1.18
C ASP A 179 13.38 14.94 -2.25
N ILE A 180 13.91 16.17 -2.20
CA ILE A 180 14.92 16.66 -3.16
C ILE A 180 16.33 16.13 -2.82
N ILE A 181 16.68 16.03 -1.53
CA ILE A 181 18.08 15.88 -1.08
C ILE A 181 18.45 14.40 -0.78
N ALA A 182 17.48 13.52 -0.51
CA ALA A 182 17.75 12.29 0.24
C ALA A 182 17.99 10.98 -0.56
N VAL A 183 18.19 11.00 -1.88
CA VAL A 183 18.18 9.75 -2.70
C VAL A 183 19.23 8.70 -2.25
N GLY A 184 20.37 9.11 -1.70
CA GLY A 184 21.43 8.19 -1.26
C GLY A 184 21.34 7.69 0.19
N PHE A 185 20.80 8.49 1.12
CA PHE A 185 20.71 8.16 2.55
C PHE A 185 19.33 7.59 2.94
N PHE A 186 18.37 7.62 2.01
CA PHE A 186 16.99 7.20 2.22
C PHE A 186 16.86 5.80 2.83
N GLY A 187 17.59 4.82 2.28
CA GLY A 187 17.46 3.43 2.73
C GLY A 187 17.91 3.17 4.18
N GLU A 188 18.90 3.91 4.68
CA GLU A 188 19.35 3.81 6.07
C GLU A 188 18.43 4.62 6.99
N ALA A 189 18.05 5.84 6.59
CA ALA A 189 17.09 6.66 7.33
C ALA A 189 15.75 5.96 7.52
N GLU A 190 15.23 5.32 6.46
CA GLU A 190 13.98 4.58 6.50
C GLU A 190 14.06 3.37 7.44
N PHE A 191 15.19 2.67 7.48
CA PHE A 191 15.40 1.61 8.46
C PHE A 191 15.29 2.12 9.90
N TRP A 192 15.92 3.25 10.22
CA TRP A 192 15.84 3.87 11.55
C TRP A 192 14.42 4.36 11.88
N PHE A 193 13.76 5.08 10.96
CA PHE A 193 12.40 5.56 11.18
C PHE A 193 11.39 4.42 11.31
N ALA A 194 11.49 3.37 10.49
CA ALA A 194 10.64 2.18 10.61
C ALA A 194 10.88 1.45 11.95
N SER A 195 12.12 1.40 12.42
CA SER A 195 12.46 0.81 13.73
C SER A 195 11.83 1.59 14.89
N ILE A 196 11.89 2.93 14.86
CA ILE A 196 11.23 3.79 15.85
C ILE A 196 9.73 3.51 15.85
N LYS A 197 9.07 3.50 14.68
CA LYS A 197 7.64 3.19 14.57
C LYS A 197 7.30 1.84 15.23
N LEU A 198 8.08 0.80 14.94
CA LEU A 198 7.85 -0.54 15.50
C LEU A 198 7.97 -0.54 17.03
N ILE A 199 9.01 0.11 17.57
CA ILE A 199 9.22 0.24 19.02
C ILE A 199 8.06 1.01 19.65
N THR A 200 7.59 2.08 19.01
CA THR A 200 6.44 2.86 19.48
C THR A 200 5.17 2.02 19.54
N ILE A 201 4.89 1.17 18.55
CA ILE A 201 3.73 0.27 18.58
C ILE A 201 3.82 -0.69 19.76
N MET A 202 4.98 -1.33 19.93
CA MET A 202 5.20 -2.24 21.06
C MET A 202 5.01 -1.51 22.40
N GLY A 203 5.54 -0.30 22.52
CA GLY A 203 5.35 0.56 23.68
C GLY A 203 3.89 0.91 23.94
N LEU A 204 3.13 1.28 22.90
CA LEU A 204 1.70 1.59 23.01
C LEU A 204 0.86 0.35 23.36
N ILE A 205 1.21 -0.84 22.87
CA ILE A 205 0.56 -2.09 23.26
C ILE A 205 0.81 -2.37 24.74
N ILE A 206 2.06 -2.30 25.20
CA ILE A 206 2.42 -2.51 26.61
C ILE A 206 1.71 -1.49 27.50
N LEU A 207 1.75 -0.21 27.11
CA LEU A 207 1.04 0.86 27.81
C LEU A 207 -0.46 0.62 27.84
N GLY A 208 -1.06 0.18 26.73
CA GLY A 208 -2.46 -0.19 26.64
C GLY A 208 -2.83 -1.31 27.60
N ILE A 209 -2.00 -2.35 27.71
CA ILE A 209 -2.17 -3.43 28.69
C ILE A 209 -2.06 -2.90 30.12
N ALA A 210 -1.06 -2.05 30.41
CA ALA A 210 -0.91 -1.44 31.73
C ALA A 210 -2.14 -0.61 32.12
N ILE A 211 -2.64 0.23 31.21
CA ILE A 211 -3.86 1.02 31.36
C ILE A 211 -5.09 0.13 31.54
N PHE A 212 -5.19 -0.97 30.80
CA PHE A 212 -6.29 -1.93 30.90
C PHE A 212 -6.41 -2.51 32.31
N PHE A 213 -5.26 -2.80 32.94
CA PHE A 213 -5.16 -3.31 34.32
C PHE A 213 -5.09 -2.23 35.41
N GLY A 214 -5.33 -0.95 35.08
CA GLY A 214 -5.43 0.13 36.07
C GLY A 214 -4.11 0.84 36.41
N GLY A 215 -3.06 0.68 35.59
CA GLY A 215 -1.75 1.31 35.78
C GLY A 215 -1.65 2.79 35.38
N GLY A 216 -2.77 3.46 35.07
CA GLY A 216 -2.77 4.87 34.70
C GLY A 216 -2.69 5.83 35.90
N PRO A 217 -2.04 7.00 35.76
CA PRO A 217 -1.77 7.93 36.88
C PRO A 217 -3.02 8.49 37.60
N ASN A 218 -4.20 8.43 36.96
CA ASN A 218 -5.47 8.89 37.53
C ASN A 218 -6.59 7.83 37.40
N GLN A 219 -6.26 6.54 37.57
CA GLN A 219 -7.23 5.45 37.45
C GLN A 219 -7.63 4.89 38.82
N PRO A 220 -8.88 5.16 39.29
CA PRO A 220 -9.34 4.66 40.58
C PRO A 220 -9.70 3.17 40.56
N ARG A 221 -9.83 2.56 39.38
CA ARG A 221 -10.17 1.14 39.20
C ARG A 221 -9.56 0.57 37.92
N ILE A 222 -9.49 -0.77 37.89
CA ILE A 222 -9.20 -1.54 36.67
C ILE A 222 -10.25 -1.19 35.62
N LEU A 223 -9.82 -0.73 34.44
CA LEU A 223 -10.72 -0.36 33.35
C LEU A 223 -11.33 -1.59 32.69
N GLY A 224 -10.52 -2.60 32.36
CA GLY A 224 -11.02 -3.80 31.68
C GLY A 224 -11.92 -3.48 30.48
N PHE A 225 -13.10 -4.10 30.44
CA PHE A 225 -14.13 -3.85 29.43
C PHE A 225 -15.13 -2.74 29.80
N THR A 226 -14.80 -1.85 30.75
CA THR A 226 -15.74 -0.80 31.22
C THR A 226 -16.29 0.01 30.04
N TYR A 227 -15.44 0.48 29.13
CA TYR A 227 -15.87 1.30 27.98
C TYR A 227 -16.68 0.54 26.91
N TRP A 228 -16.72 -0.79 26.98
CA TRP A 228 -17.61 -1.60 26.14
C TRP A 228 -19.04 -1.65 26.72
N ILE A 229 -19.18 -1.38 28.02
CA ILE A 229 -20.45 -1.44 28.75
C ILE A 229 -21.00 -0.02 28.97
N ASP A 230 -20.16 0.92 29.39
CA ASP A 230 -20.53 2.30 29.73
C ASP A 230 -19.44 3.27 29.20
N PRO A 231 -19.75 4.18 28.25
CA PRO A 231 -21.07 4.56 27.72
C PRO A 231 -21.70 3.54 26.76
N GLY A 232 -20.97 2.48 26.40
CA GLY A 232 -21.43 1.39 25.55
C GLY A 232 -20.55 1.17 24.32
N ALA A 233 -20.58 -0.04 23.77
CA ALA A 233 -19.69 -0.44 22.69
C ALA A 233 -19.87 0.33 21.37
N PHE A 234 -21.02 0.98 21.18
CA PHE A 234 -21.32 1.80 20.01
C PHE A 234 -21.61 3.24 20.44
N VAL A 235 -20.94 4.18 19.79
CA VAL A 235 -21.32 5.60 19.81
C VAL A 235 -22.15 5.86 18.56
N TRP A 236 -23.28 6.55 18.72
CA TRP A 236 -24.14 6.91 17.61
C TRP A 236 -23.47 7.96 16.72
N TYR A 237 -23.45 7.70 15.41
CA TYR A 237 -22.88 8.63 14.44
C TYR A 237 -23.97 9.28 13.60
N ARG A 238 -24.12 10.61 13.72
CA ARG A 238 -25.04 11.49 12.95
C ARG A 238 -26.55 11.21 13.03
N ALA A 239 -26.97 10.07 13.58
CA ALA A 239 -28.36 9.73 13.84
C ALA A 239 -28.43 8.90 15.13
N GLU A 240 -29.59 8.85 15.77
CA GLU A 240 -29.79 8.04 16.98
C GLU A 240 -30.24 6.60 16.64
N GLY A 241 -30.22 5.72 17.63
CA GLY A 241 -30.77 4.36 17.52
C GLY A 241 -29.95 3.43 16.60
N SER A 242 -30.65 2.49 15.95
CA SER A 242 -30.03 1.47 15.08
C SER A 242 -29.36 2.09 13.85
N LEU A 243 -29.97 3.11 13.25
CA LEU A 243 -29.39 3.86 12.13
C LEU A 243 -28.06 4.51 12.53
N GLY A 244 -28.01 5.15 13.70
CA GLY A 244 -26.78 5.71 14.26
C GLY A 244 -25.64 4.71 14.42
N ARG A 245 -25.98 3.49 14.89
CA ARG A 245 -25.00 2.39 15.04
C ARG A 245 -24.50 1.86 13.69
N PHE A 246 -25.39 1.76 12.71
CA PHE A 246 -25.00 1.37 11.35
C PHE A 246 -24.08 2.41 10.70
N LEU A 247 -24.42 3.69 10.82
CA LEU A 247 -23.59 4.79 10.31
C LEU A 247 -22.23 4.86 11.03
N ALA A 248 -22.18 4.54 12.33
CA ALA A 248 -20.94 4.44 13.08
C ALA A 248 -20.03 3.32 12.51
N TYR A 249 -20.59 2.14 12.24
CA TYR A 249 -19.86 1.07 11.56
C TYR A 249 -19.36 1.50 10.18
N TRP A 250 -20.22 2.10 9.35
CA TRP A 250 -19.83 2.55 8.01
C TRP A 250 -18.71 3.60 8.05
N ARG A 251 -18.79 4.54 9.00
CA ARG A 251 -17.76 5.55 9.24
C ARG A 251 -16.44 4.93 9.69
N ALA A 252 -16.48 3.88 10.50
CA ALA A 252 -15.30 3.14 10.92
C ALA A 252 -14.68 2.35 9.74
N PHE A 253 -15.51 1.66 8.94
CA PHE A 253 -15.07 0.90 7.77
C PHE A 253 -14.36 1.78 6.73
N VAL A 254 -14.96 2.92 6.37
CA VAL A 254 -14.36 3.85 5.39
C VAL A 254 -13.02 4.40 5.89
N SER A 255 -12.94 4.79 7.17
CA SER A 255 -11.68 5.31 7.71
C SER A 255 -10.62 4.26 7.99
N ALA A 256 -11.00 3.02 8.28
CA ALA A 256 -10.05 1.90 8.31
C ALA A 256 -9.35 1.75 6.95
N GLY A 257 -10.03 2.07 5.84
CA GLY A 257 -9.42 2.06 4.51
C GLY A 257 -8.22 2.98 4.34
N PHE A 258 -8.21 4.13 5.02
CA PHE A 258 -7.05 5.02 5.02
C PHE A 258 -5.82 4.35 5.68
N ALA A 259 -6.02 3.51 6.69
CA ALA A 259 -4.92 2.77 7.33
C ALA A 259 -4.30 1.70 6.41
N PHE A 260 -5.03 1.20 5.42
CA PHE A 260 -4.57 0.13 4.51
C PHE A 260 -4.20 0.61 3.10
N ILE A 261 -4.32 1.90 2.79
CA ILE A 261 -4.35 2.44 1.42
C ILE A 261 -3.17 1.99 0.54
N ALA A 262 -1.95 1.96 1.09
CA ALA A 262 -0.72 1.64 0.36
C ALA A 262 -0.28 0.18 0.52
N SER A 263 -0.98 -0.60 1.35
CA SER A 263 -0.52 -1.93 1.77
C SER A 263 -0.38 -2.93 0.61
N PRO A 264 -1.37 -3.08 -0.29
CA PRO A 264 -1.26 -4.03 -1.40
C PRO A 264 -0.17 -3.70 -2.42
N GLU A 265 0.12 -2.42 -2.61
CA GLU A 265 1.09 -1.94 -3.60
C GLU A 265 2.53 -2.28 -3.23
N LEU A 266 2.84 -2.34 -1.93
CA LEU A 266 4.15 -2.76 -1.45
C LEU A 266 4.54 -4.15 -1.95
N ILE A 267 3.57 -5.05 -2.15
CA ILE A 267 3.83 -6.38 -2.71
C ILE A 267 4.15 -6.31 -4.21
N ALA A 268 3.45 -5.45 -4.96
CA ALA A 268 3.72 -5.24 -6.37
C ALA A 268 5.12 -4.65 -6.60
N ILE A 269 5.49 -3.64 -5.81
CA ILE A 269 6.83 -3.03 -5.86
C ILE A 269 7.89 -4.07 -5.44
N ALA A 270 7.64 -4.80 -4.35
CA ALA A 270 8.57 -5.83 -3.87
C ALA A 270 8.81 -6.92 -4.92
N ALA A 271 7.84 -7.28 -5.75
CA ALA A 271 8.01 -8.28 -6.80
C ALA A 271 9.09 -7.91 -7.82
N GLY A 272 9.24 -6.62 -8.14
CA GLY A 272 10.27 -6.14 -9.07
C GLY A 272 11.70 -6.26 -8.53
N VAL A 273 11.88 -6.15 -7.22
CA VAL A 273 13.20 -6.10 -6.55
C VAL A 273 13.57 -7.40 -5.82
N THR A 274 12.63 -8.32 -5.63
CA THR A 274 12.83 -9.57 -4.87
C THR A 274 13.55 -10.65 -5.69
N VAL A 275 14.48 -11.36 -5.05
CA VAL A 275 15.09 -12.58 -5.61
C VAL A 275 14.06 -13.71 -5.62
N ALA A 276 13.92 -14.43 -6.74
CA ALA A 276 12.94 -15.51 -6.92
C ALA A 276 11.49 -15.10 -6.55
N PRO A 277 10.91 -14.09 -7.22
CA PRO A 277 9.62 -13.49 -6.86
C PRO A 277 8.48 -14.52 -6.84
N ARG A 278 8.46 -15.46 -7.79
CA ARG A 278 7.48 -16.56 -7.87
C ARG A 278 7.35 -17.39 -6.59
N ARG A 279 8.44 -17.54 -5.84
CA ARG A 279 8.44 -18.32 -4.58
C ARG A 279 8.25 -17.42 -3.36
N ASN A 280 8.82 -16.23 -3.39
CA ASN A 280 8.95 -15.39 -2.19
C ASN A 280 7.75 -14.45 -2.00
N ILE A 281 7.11 -13.99 -3.07
CA ILE A 281 5.97 -13.07 -3.01
C ILE A 281 4.71 -13.73 -2.40
N PRO A 282 4.30 -14.96 -2.79
CA PRO A 282 3.14 -15.60 -2.15
C PRO A 282 3.33 -15.77 -0.64
N LYS A 283 4.56 -16.13 -0.22
CA LYS A 283 4.93 -16.25 1.20
C LYS A 283 4.93 -14.91 1.92
N ALA A 284 5.24 -13.82 1.24
CA ALA A 284 5.18 -12.46 1.80
C ALA A 284 3.72 -12.00 1.96
N ALA A 285 2.87 -12.23 0.95
CA ALA A 285 1.45 -11.90 0.99
C ALA A 285 0.72 -12.62 2.14
N HIS A 286 0.98 -13.92 2.32
CA HIS A 286 0.36 -14.68 3.41
C HIS A 286 0.83 -14.20 4.81
N ARG A 287 2.11 -13.82 4.94
CA ARG A 287 2.64 -13.27 6.21
C ARG A 287 2.12 -11.87 6.50
N PHE A 288 1.90 -11.05 5.46
CA PHE A 288 1.30 -9.73 5.60
C PHE A 288 -0.09 -9.83 6.23
N PHE A 289 -0.94 -10.76 5.76
CA PHE A 289 -2.27 -10.97 6.33
C PHE A 289 -2.22 -11.28 7.82
N TRP A 290 -1.45 -12.30 8.23
CA TRP A 290 -1.35 -12.68 9.64
C TRP A 290 -0.84 -11.53 10.50
N ARG A 291 0.06 -10.72 9.97
CA ARG A 291 0.55 -9.52 10.66
C ARG A 291 -0.55 -8.49 10.83
N SER A 292 -1.24 -8.09 9.76
CA SER A 292 -2.31 -7.08 9.79
C SER A 292 -3.58 -7.51 10.53
N ALA A 293 -3.78 -8.82 10.71
CA ALA A 293 -4.88 -9.33 11.53
C ALA A 293 -4.56 -9.30 13.04
N ILE A 294 -3.28 -9.36 13.42
CA ILE A 294 -2.83 -9.44 14.82
C ILE A 294 -2.41 -8.06 15.36
N PHE A 295 -1.75 -7.25 14.53
CA PHE A 295 -1.20 -5.92 14.87
C PHE A 295 -1.91 -4.83 14.10
#